data_AF-A0A849F0H5-F1
#
_entry.id   AF-A0A849F0H5-F1
#
_cell.length_a   1.000
_cell.length_b   1.000
_cell.length_c   1.000
_cell.angle_alpha   90.00
_cell.angle_beta   90.00
_cell.angle_gamma   90.00
#
_symmetry.space_group_name_H-M   'P 1'
#
loop_
_entity.id
_entity.type
_entity.pdbx_description
1 polymer ?
#
loop_
_entity_poly.entity_id
_entity_poly.type
_entity_poly.pdbx_seq_one_letter_code
_entity_poly.pdbx_strand_id
1 'polypeptide(L)'
;MKREENFNATEAALRATVRKLLGLRHLRLTPTDLLDQLCTYHEGLSRRAARSVMMRLVAAGDLVYTHHYSISHLELGQGPRRWVTPALSIGKAVCRSRLADGEINIRLHDGMAFGGGDHPTTCLALRGMSHLLDRSIIRPRPSLTWG
;
A
#
# COMPACT_ATOMS: atom_id res chain seq x y z
N MET A 1 4.63 32.46 -9.29
CA MET A 1 3.79 31.82 -10.32
C MET A 1 4.56 30.88 -11.25
N LYS A 2 5.46 31.33 -12.14
CA LYS A 2 6.12 30.42 -13.13
C LYS A 2 6.94 29.24 -12.56
N ARG A 3 7.52 29.36 -11.35
CA ARG A 3 8.31 28.27 -10.72
C ARG A 3 7.44 27.11 -10.22
N GLU A 4 6.23 27.38 -9.72
CA GLU A 4 5.34 26.35 -9.19
C GLU A 4 4.63 25.58 -10.31
N GLU A 5 4.27 26.25 -11.40
CA GLU A 5 3.68 25.60 -12.59
C GLU A 5 4.66 24.64 -13.25
N ASN A 6 5.91 25.06 -13.44
CA ASN A 6 6.96 24.18 -13.98
C ASN A 6 7.21 22.97 -13.07
N PHE A 7 7.16 23.16 -11.76
CA PHE A 7 7.38 22.09 -10.79
C PHE A 7 6.23 21.08 -10.74
N ASN A 8 4.98 21.53 -10.83
CA ASN A 8 3.81 20.66 -10.91
C ASN A 8 3.80 19.84 -12.20
N ALA A 9 4.21 20.43 -13.33
CA ALA A 9 4.38 19.70 -14.58
C ALA A 9 5.47 18.63 -14.48
N THR A 10 6.61 18.93 -13.84
CA THR A 10 7.68 17.96 -13.57
C THR A 10 7.21 16.83 -12.65
N GLU A 11 6.44 17.15 -11.61
CA GLU A 11 5.89 16.13 -10.71
C GLU A 11 4.87 15.22 -11.39
N ALA A 12 4.01 15.77 -12.25
CA ALA A 12 3.07 14.99 -13.06
C ALA A 12 3.78 14.04 -14.03
N ALA A 13 4.84 14.53 -14.70
CA ALA A 13 5.68 13.71 -15.58
C ALA A 13 6.40 12.59 -14.80
N LEU A 14 6.95 12.91 -13.62
CA LEU A 14 7.58 11.93 -12.73
C LEU A 14 6.59 10.87 -12.25
N ARG A 15 5.37 11.27 -11.87
CA ARG A 15 4.29 10.33 -11.50
C ARG A 15 3.96 9.38 -12.65
N ALA A 16 3.89 9.89 -13.89
CA ALA A 16 3.66 9.06 -15.06
C ALA A 16 4.80 8.06 -15.29
N THR A 17 6.06 8.48 -15.14
CA THR A 17 7.23 7.59 -15.22
C THR A 17 7.20 6.53 -14.14
N VAL A 18 6.97 6.90 -12.88
CA VAL A 18 6.87 5.95 -11.75
C VAL A 18 5.77 4.91 -12.00
N ARG A 19 4.60 5.33 -12.48
CA ARG A 19 3.53 4.39 -12.88
C ARG A 19 3.94 3.49 -14.04
N LYS A 20 4.69 4.01 -15.02
CA LYS A 20 5.19 3.20 -16.14
C LYS A 20 6.20 2.15 -15.66
N LEU A 21 7.13 2.54 -14.79
CA LEU A 21 8.18 1.67 -14.27
C LEU A 21 7.61 0.58 -13.35
N LEU A 22 6.76 0.96 -12.39
CA LEU A 22 6.22 0.05 -11.38
C LEU A 22 4.86 -0.57 -11.77
N GLY A 23 4.26 -0.14 -12.89
CA GLY A 23 2.98 -0.64 -13.40
C GLY A 23 3.09 -1.92 -14.22
N LEU A 24 4.30 -2.28 -14.67
CA LEU A 24 4.56 -3.61 -15.21
C LEU A 24 4.45 -4.61 -14.07
N ARG A 25 3.50 -5.55 -14.20
CA ARG A 25 3.04 -6.44 -13.11
C ARG A 25 4.22 -6.99 -12.30
N HIS A 26 4.23 -6.67 -11.01
CA HIS A 26 5.16 -7.15 -9.99
C HIS A 26 6.56 -6.51 -9.96
N LEU A 27 6.82 -5.41 -10.68
CA LEU A 27 8.09 -4.71 -10.51
C LEU A 27 8.15 -4.03 -9.14
N ARG A 28 9.10 -4.48 -8.31
CA ARG A 28 9.51 -3.82 -7.05
C ARG A 28 10.89 -3.25 -7.30
N LEU A 29 11.10 -1.96 -7.06
CA LEU A 29 12.42 -1.35 -7.21
C LEU A 29 12.96 -0.96 -5.85
N THR A 30 14.25 -1.10 -5.62
CA THR A 30 14.85 -0.49 -4.43
C THR A 30 14.75 1.03 -4.56
N PRO A 31 14.79 1.79 -3.44
CA PRO A 31 14.81 3.24 -3.50
C PRO A 31 15.95 3.78 -4.36
N THR A 32 17.10 3.11 -4.35
CA THR A 32 18.26 3.48 -5.14
C THR A 32 17.99 3.26 -6.63
N ASP A 33 17.49 2.09 -7.01
CA ASP A 33 17.21 1.76 -8.41
C ASP A 33 16.13 2.68 -8.99
N LEU A 34 15.09 2.97 -8.20
CA LEU A 34 14.04 3.90 -8.63
C LEU A 34 14.62 5.30 -8.87
N LEU A 35 15.50 5.79 -7.99
CA LEU A 35 16.15 7.09 -8.18
C LEU A 35 17.03 7.11 -9.44
N ASP A 36 17.81 6.06 -9.66
CA ASP A 36 18.69 5.95 -10.82
C ASP A 36 17.86 5.95 -12.10
N GLN A 37 16.79 5.15 -12.16
CA GLN A 37 15.88 5.16 -13.31
C GLN A 37 15.20 6.52 -13.52
N LEU A 38 14.77 7.21 -12.46
CA LEU A 38 14.17 8.54 -12.62
C LEU A 38 15.17 9.56 -13.19
N CYS A 39 16.43 9.49 -12.79
CA CYS A 39 17.48 10.37 -13.33
C CYS A 39 17.83 10.00 -14.79
N THR A 40 17.75 8.71 -15.17
CA THR A 40 17.94 8.27 -16.56
C THR A 40 16.79 8.71 -17.47
N TYR A 41 15.54 8.65 -16.99
CA TYR A 41 14.37 9.02 -17.79
C TYR A 41 14.16 10.53 -17.92
N HIS A 42 14.70 11.33 -16.99
CA HIS A 42 14.54 12.78 -16.96
C HIS A 42 15.91 13.45 -16.98
N GLU A 43 16.42 13.74 -18.18
CA GLU A 43 17.69 14.42 -18.36
C GLU A 43 17.69 15.79 -17.63
N GLY A 44 18.74 16.06 -16.87
CA GLY A 44 18.85 17.28 -16.04
C GLY A 44 18.14 17.20 -14.68
N LEU A 45 17.44 16.11 -14.35
CA LEU A 45 16.90 15.92 -13.00
C LEU A 45 18.03 15.56 -12.02
N SER A 46 18.29 16.44 -11.06
CA SER A 46 19.25 16.12 -9.99
C SER A 46 18.73 14.99 -9.09
N ARG A 47 19.64 14.14 -8.61
CA ARG A 47 19.31 13.05 -7.66
C ARG A 47 18.58 13.57 -6.40
N ARG A 48 18.93 14.77 -5.93
CA ARG A 48 18.27 15.43 -4.78
C ARG A 48 16.81 15.77 -5.10
N ALA A 49 16.53 16.32 -6.29
CA ALA A 49 15.18 16.63 -6.74
C ALA A 49 14.35 15.34 -6.91
N ALA A 50 14.92 14.30 -7.55
CA ALA A 50 14.29 12.99 -7.68
C ALA A 50 13.91 12.39 -6.31
N ARG A 51 14.83 12.45 -5.33
CA ARG A 51 14.56 12.00 -3.96
C ARG A 51 13.45 12.78 -3.28
N SER A 52 13.42 14.10 -3.44
CA SER A 52 12.36 14.93 -2.87
C SER A 52 10.98 14.56 -3.44
N VAL A 53 10.88 14.36 -4.75
CA VAL A 53 9.64 13.94 -5.41
C VAL A 53 9.22 12.55 -4.94
N MET A 54 10.15 11.58 -4.91
CA MET A 54 9.89 10.23 -4.42
C MET A 54 9.31 10.25 -2.99
N MET A 55 9.89 11.05 -2.09
CA MET A 55 9.38 11.17 -0.71
C MET A 55 8.00 11.79 -0.65
N ARG A 56 7.66 12.76 -1.51
CA ARG A 56 6.30 13.28 -1.62
C ARG A 56 5.31 12.23 -2.13
N LEU A 57 5.71 11.40 -3.09
CA LEU A 57 4.87 10.30 -3.58
C LEU A 57 4.60 9.25 -2.49
N VAL A 58 5.60 8.97 -1.65
CA VAL A 58 5.41 8.12 -0.46
C VAL A 58 4.46 8.77 0.54
N ALA A 59 4.66 10.05 0.87
CA ALA A 59 3.79 10.78 1.78
C ALA A 59 2.34 10.88 1.27
N ALA A 60 2.15 10.98 -0.05
CA ALA A 60 0.83 10.99 -0.70
C ALA A 60 0.18 9.59 -0.81
N GLY A 61 0.91 8.52 -0.46
CA GLY A 61 0.46 7.13 -0.58
C GLY A 61 0.42 6.58 -2.01
N ASP A 62 1.03 7.29 -2.97
CA ASP A 62 1.16 6.81 -4.35
C ASP A 62 2.28 5.78 -4.50
N LEU A 63 3.27 5.87 -3.61
CA LEU A 63 4.30 4.85 -3.40
C LEU A 63 4.23 4.31 -1.98
N VAL A 64 4.51 3.03 -1.80
CA VAL A 64 4.55 2.37 -0.49
C VAL A 64 5.85 1.59 -0.38
N TYR A 65 6.51 1.71 0.78
CA TYR A 65 7.62 0.85 1.12
C TYR A 65 7.12 -0.56 1.38
N THR A 66 7.82 -1.54 0.82
CA THR A 66 7.58 -2.95 1.11
C THR A 66 8.90 -3.63 1.44
N HIS A 67 8.85 -4.63 2.30
CA HIS A 67 10.02 -5.40 2.67
C HIS A 67 9.95 -6.81 2.09
N HIS A 68 11.04 -7.24 1.46
CA HIS A 68 11.18 -8.58 0.95
C HIS A 68 12.62 -9.05 1.17
N TYR A 69 12.80 -10.19 1.84
CA TYR A 69 14.11 -10.74 2.21
C TYR A 69 15.07 -9.70 2.83
N SER A 70 14.58 -8.93 3.81
CA SER A 70 15.33 -7.86 4.49
C SER A 70 15.74 -6.66 3.61
N ILE A 71 15.29 -6.61 2.35
CA ILE A 71 15.53 -5.49 1.44
C ILE A 71 14.26 -4.65 1.32
N SER A 72 14.44 -3.34 1.43
CA SER A 72 13.36 -2.36 1.25
C SER A 72 13.16 -2.08 -0.23
N HIS A 73 11.91 -2.15 -0.67
CA HIS A 73 11.49 -1.85 -2.03
C HIS A 73 10.40 -0.79 -2.01
N LEU A 74 10.18 -0.15 -3.16
CA LEU A 74 9.07 0.73 -3.42
C LEU A 74 8.14 0.06 -4.44
N GLU A 75 6.86 0.07 -4.11
CA GLU A 75 5.76 -0.39 -4.96
C GLU A 75 4.75 0.74 -5.16
N LEU A 76 3.91 0.64 -6.20
CA LEU A 76 2.75 1.51 -6.30
C LEU A 76 1.81 1.26 -5.12
N GLY A 77 1.38 2.34 -4.48
CA GLY A 77 0.41 2.25 -3.38
C GLY A 77 -0.95 1.70 -3.83
N GLN A 78 -1.29 1.87 -5.10
CA GLN A 78 -2.51 1.30 -5.69
C GLN A 78 -2.26 -0.09 -6.28
N GLY A 79 -1.75 -1.01 -5.45
CA GLY A 79 -1.75 -2.43 -5.78
C GLY A 79 -3.17 -3.02 -5.72
N PRO A 80 -3.45 -4.09 -6.48
CA PRO A 80 -4.73 -4.79 -6.35
C PRO A 80 -4.93 -5.25 -4.90
N ARG A 81 -6.13 -5.02 -4.38
CA ARG A 81 -6.55 -5.58 -3.09
C ARG A 81 -6.41 -7.10 -3.16
N ARG A 82 -5.76 -7.69 -2.17
CA ARG A 82 -5.77 -9.14 -2.01
C ARG A 82 -6.97 -9.52 -1.16
N TRP A 83 -8.00 -10.05 -1.79
CA TRP A 83 -9.14 -10.60 -1.05
C TRP A 83 -8.73 -11.88 -0.33
N VAL A 84 -9.01 -11.93 0.98
CA VAL A 84 -8.75 -13.06 1.86
C VAL A 84 -10.04 -13.86 2.06
N THR A 85 -11.17 -13.16 2.14
CA THR A 85 -12.56 -13.64 2.10
C THR A 85 -13.38 -12.68 1.22
N PRO A 86 -14.66 -12.97 0.90
CA PRO A 86 -15.49 -12.04 0.13
C PRO A 86 -15.69 -10.66 0.77
N ALA A 87 -15.62 -10.56 2.10
CA ALA A 87 -15.80 -9.30 2.84
C ALA A 87 -14.49 -8.70 3.37
N LEU A 88 -13.35 -9.41 3.26
CA LEU A 88 -12.08 -9.00 3.85
C LEU A 88 -10.97 -8.95 2.81
N SER A 89 -10.34 -7.78 2.68
CA SER A 89 -9.16 -7.58 1.83
C SER A 89 -7.96 -7.07 2.60
N ILE A 90 -6.77 -7.34 2.07
CA ILE A 90 -5.52 -6.71 2.51
C ILE A 90 -5.05 -5.76 1.41
N GLY A 91 -4.70 -4.54 1.80
CA GLY A 91 -4.18 -3.50 0.92
C GLY A 91 -2.93 -2.85 1.48
N LYS A 92 -2.01 -2.48 0.58
CA LYS A 92 -0.72 -1.86 0.94
C LYS A 92 -0.82 -0.35 1.20
N ALA A 93 -1.77 0.34 0.57
CA ALA A 93 -2.00 1.78 0.79
C ALA A 93 -3.38 2.10 1.36
N VAL A 94 -3.58 3.37 1.67
CA VAL A 94 -4.90 3.97 1.87
C VAL A 94 -5.71 3.75 0.59
N CYS A 95 -6.66 2.81 0.65
CA CYS A 95 -7.54 2.55 -0.47
C CYS A 95 -8.42 3.79 -0.71
N ARG A 96 -8.28 4.41 -1.89
CA ARG A 96 -9.16 5.50 -2.33
C ARG A 96 -10.48 4.99 -2.92
N SER A 97 -10.55 3.70 -3.25
CA SER A 97 -11.79 3.07 -3.71
C SER A 97 -12.76 2.86 -2.55
N ARG A 98 -14.01 3.26 -2.76
CA ARG A 98 -15.10 3.03 -1.79
C ARG A 98 -15.27 1.53 -1.59
N LEU A 99 -15.20 1.10 -0.33
CA LEU A 99 -15.62 -0.24 0.08
C LEU A 99 -17.15 -0.32 0.00
N ALA A 100 -17.69 -1.46 -0.41
CA ALA A 100 -19.12 -1.70 -0.25
C ALA A 100 -19.46 -1.87 1.25
N ASP A 101 -20.73 -1.70 1.61
CA ASP A 101 -21.17 -1.89 2.99
C ASP A 101 -20.85 -3.32 3.45
N GLY A 102 -20.17 -3.42 4.60
CA GLY A 102 -19.70 -4.70 5.15
C GLY A 102 -18.32 -5.17 4.65
N GLU A 103 -17.73 -4.53 3.65
CA GLU A 103 -16.36 -4.82 3.24
C GLU A 103 -15.33 -4.13 4.15
N ILE A 104 -14.28 -4.87 4.51
CA ILE A 104 -13.20 -4.40 5.37
C ILE A 104 -11.89 -4.52 4.61
N ASN A 105 -11.13 -3.42 4.53
CA ASN A 105 -9.76 -3.41 4.04
C ASN A 105 -8.78 -3.24 5.20
N ILE A 106 -7.99 -4.27 5.47
CA ILE A 106 -6.96 -4.26 6.49
C ILE A 106 -5.65 -3.78 5.86
N ARG A 107 -5.02 -2.81 6.53
CA ARG A 107 -3.64 -2.41 6.26
C ARG A 107 -2.75 -2.98 7.35
N LEU A 108 -1.82 -3.83 6.95
CA LEU A 108 -0.82 -4.36 7.86
C LEU A 108 0.38 -3.43 7.84
N HIS A 109 0.79 -2.96 9.01
CA HIS A 109 2.03 -2.20 9.16
C HIS A 109 3.22 -3.16 9.05
N ASP A 110 4.23 -2.75 8.29
CA ASP A 110 5.47 -3.51 8.18
C ASP A 110 6.10 -3.75 9.56
N GLY A 111 6.64 -4.95 9.76
CA GLY A 111 7.26 -5.37 11.02
C GLY A 111 6.31 -5.93 12.08
N MET A 112 4.98 -5.77 11.93
CA MET A 112 3.98 -6.31 12.88
C MET A 112 3.43 -7.69 12.49
N ALA A 113 3.60 -8.11 11.25
CA ALA A 113 3.20 -9.42 10.73
C ALA A 113 4.21 -9.90 9.68
N PHE A 114 4.27 -11.22 9.43
CA PHE A 114 5.17 -11.86 8.46
C PHE A 114 4.91 -11.35 7.03
N GLY A 115 5.44 -10.18 6.68
CA GLY A 115 5.12 -9.46 5.44
C GLY A 115 3.71 -8.85 5.47
N GLY A 116 3.49 -7.77 4.71
CA GLY A 116 2.24 -6.98 4.65
C GLY A 116 1.00 -7.72 4.10
N GLY A 117 0.76 -8.96 4.51
CA GLY A 117 -0.35 -9.81 4.09
C GLY A 117 0.01 -10.83 3.01
N ASP A 118 1.26 -10.89 2.60
CA ASP A 118 1.71 -11.77 1.52
C ASP A 118 1.93 -13.21 2.03
N HIS A 119 2.24 -13.40 3.31
CA HIS A 119 2.54 -14.71 3.88
C HIS A 119 1.28 -15.56 4.18
N PRO A 120 1.30 -16.87 3.87
CA PRO A 120 0.13 -17.75 4.03
C PRO A 120 -0.46 -17.76 5.45
N THR A 121 0.39 -17.69 6.48
CA THR A 121 -0.06 -17.69 7.88
C THR A 121 -0.84 -16.42 8.24
N THR A 122 -0.47 -15.27 7.67
CA THR A 122 -1.20 -14.01 7.84
C THR A 122 -2.60 -14.12 7.24
N CYS A 123 -2.72 -14.68 6.02
CA CYS A 123 -4.03 -14.92 5.41
C CYS A 123 -4.87 -15.91 6.21
N LEU A 124 -4.27 -16.98 6.73
CA LEU A 124 -4.97 -17.97 7.55
C LEU A 124 -5.51 -17.36 8.86
N ALA A 125 -4.70 -16.57 9.56
CA ALA A 125 -5.12 -15.85 10.76
C ALA A 125 -6.29 -14.90 10.48
N LEU A 126 -6.20 -14.13 9.40
CA LEU A 126 -7.26 -13.22 8.95
C LEU A 126 -8.56 -13.96 8.59
N ARG A 127 -8.47 -15.13 7.94
CA ARG A 127 -9.65 -15.99 7.69
C ARG A 127 -10.29 -16.47 9.00
N GLY A 128 -9.47 -16.89 9.97
CA GLY A 128 -9.95 -17.29 11.29
C GLY A 128 -10.67 -16.16 12.02
N MET A 129 -10.10 -14.95 12.02
CA MET A 129 -10.75 -13.77 12.58
C MET A 129 -12.04 -13.41 11.85
N SER A 130 -12.04 -13.45 10.51
CA SER A 130 -13.25 -13.23 9.71
C SER A 130 -14.35 -14.21 10.10
N HIS A 131 -14.02 -15.49 10.31
CA HIS A 131 -14.98 -16.52 10.73
C HIS A 131 -15.54 -16.27 12.14
N LEU A 132 -14.75 -15.72 13.06
CA LEU A 132 -15.21 -15.36 14.41
C LEU A 132 -16.06 -14.08 14.40
N LEU A 133 -15.71 -13.11 13.57
CA LEU A 133 -16.44 -11.84 13.45
C LEU A 133 -17.76 -12.01 12.69
N ASP A 134 -17.86 -12.96 11.75
CA ASP A 134 -19.14 -13.34 11.15
C ASP A 134 -20.14 -13.89 12.20
N ARG A 135 -19.62 -14.34 13.36
CA ARG A 135 -20.43 -14.76 14.52
C ARG A 135 -20.80 -13.63 15.49
N SER A 136 -20.51 -12.36 15.18
CA SER A 136 -20.92 -11.23 16.03
C SER A 136 -22.42 -10.88 15.94
N ILE A 137 -23.24 -11.70 15.28
CA ILE A 137 -24.71 -11.78 15.49
C ILE A 137 -25.05 -12.72 16.68
N ILE A 138 -24.10 -13.06 17.55
CA ILE A 138 -24.38 -13.81 18.78
C ILE A 138 -24.04 -12.96 20.01
N ARG A 139 -24.98 -12.10 20.41
CA ARG A 139 -25.30 -11.83 21.83
C ARG A 139 -26.82 -11.64 21.96
N PRO A 140 -27.47 -12.04 23.07
CA PRO A 140 -26.90 -12.21 24.42
C PRO A 140 -27.34 -13.51 25.15
N ARG A 141 -26.80 -13.74 26.36
CA ARG A 141 -27.64 -14.20 27.46
C ARG A 141 -27.62 -13.14 28.57
N PRO A 142 -28.76 -12.50 28.90
CA PRO A 142 -28.88 -11.66 30.09
C PRO A 142 -29.01 -12.51 31.35
N SER A 143 -28.47 -11.96 32.44
CA SER A 143 -28.57 -12.29 33.88
C SER A 143 -28.58 -13.76 34.31
N LEU A 144 -27.49 -14.18 34.97
CA LEU A 144 -27.59 -15.12 36.08
C LEU A 144 -28.19 -14.37 37.28
N THR A 145 -29.50 -14.49 37.48
CA THR A 145 -30.11 -14.28 38.79
C THR A 145 -29.62 -15.41 39.70
N TRP A 146 -28.90 -15.07 40.75
CA TRP A 146 -28.71 -15.94 41.92
C TRP A 146 -29.67 -15.44 42.99
N GLY A 147 -30.54 -16.34 43.45
CA GLY A 147 -31.23 -16.33 44.76
C GLY A 147 -31.87 -15.04 45.20
#